data_AF-A0AAV6CG26-F1
#
_entry.id   AF-A0AAV6CG26-F1
#
_cell.length_a   1.000
_cell.length_b   1.000
_cell.length_c   1.000
_cell.angle_alpha   90.00
_cell.angle_beta   90.00
_cell.angle_gamma   90.00
#
_symmetry.space_group_name_H-M   'P 1'
#
loop_
_entity.id
_entity.type
_entity.pdbx_description
1 polymer ?
#
loop_
_entity_poly.entity_id
_entity_poly.type
_entity_poly.pdbx_seq_one_letter_code
_entity_poly.pdbx_strand_id
1 'polypeptide(L)'
;LSLMPEGLEQAITPQQMGDLIAFLTAGQSRKKVPGNDPRLIKAGSDGSLLLKASEAEIYGDAITFEPQFQNLGMWHGSGDHATWSVQIDAAGEYDVYLDYACASSSAGNNFQLTIGEQKIDGVVTGTGSDWSHYQQVNIGKARLSSGPQTVTFRPSGQVSGALIDLRNLAFIPAGKKPQWPQTPALSDTDVLRDPASVARLILDDSRPDSVRQTAVNANPQFATALIIEMTRDLQPGTPEEYRRIPWLWRVSIACGKRNDAAQMKSMLHASLPKEDAPLRDWQAVVIGGGIINGISQRGVWPRERIQEIIGDDPTLKSRWERSLDLASTMTDDEKVPTGTRYDALRMIALDTWETRGAQLLRYLAKGTDGELQMGAVSGLVDVNSPEAAKALISALEHLSGGNRDLALDGLLRGNERPLELLAAVEQGKIDAGALGEGRVRALREHASPAVRNRANALLK
;
A
#
# COMPACT_ATOMS: atom_id res chain seq x y z
N LEU A 1 -29.42 -37.13 -2.75
CA LEU A 1 -29.24 -37.69 -4.10
C LEU A 1 -27.82 -38.24 -4.17
N SER A 2 -27.67 -39.56 -4.33
CA SER A 2 -26.36 -40.16 -4.58
C SER A 2 -25.84 -39.65 -5.93
N LEU A 3 -24.58 -39.22 -5.99
CA LEU A 3 -23.91 -38.77 -7.23
C LEU A 3 -23.32 -39.93 -8.04
N MET A 4 -23.64 -41.18 -7.69
CA MET A 4 -23.16 -42.33 -8.47
C MET A 4 -24.05 -42.52 -9.71
N PRO A 5 -23.47 -42.54 -10.92
CA PRO A 5 -24.19 -42.96 -12.12
C PRO A 5 -24.67 -44.40 -11.93
N GLU A 6 -25.94 -44.68 -12.26
CA GLU A 6 -26.45 -46.06 -12.27
C GLU A 6 -25.59 -46.94 -13.18
N GLY A 7 -25.15 -48.10 -12.69
CA GLY A 7 -24.34 -49.07 -13.44
C GLY A 7 -22.83 -48.99 -13.21
N LEU A 8 -22.33 -48.04 -12.40
CA LEU A 8 -20.91 -47.97 -12.04
C LEU A 8 -20.44 -49.24 -11.34
N GLU A 9 -21.30 -49.87 -10.53
CA GLU A 9 -21.03 -51.11 -9.79
C GLU A 9 -20.73 -52.32 -10.68
N GLN A 10 -21.13 -52.29 -11.96
CA GLN A 10 -20.84 -53.35 -12.93
C GLN A 10 -19.48 -53.16 -13.62
N ALA A 11 -18.91 -51.96 -13.55
CA ALA A 11 -17.68 -51.56 -14.26
C ALA A 11 -16.45 -51.42 -13.35
N ILE A 12 -16.60 -51.58 -12.03
CA ILE A 12 -15.51 -51.44 -11.06
C ILE A 12 -15.32 -52.73 -10.24
N THR A 13 -14.07 -53.09 -10.01
CA THR A 13 -13.73 -54.25 -9.17
C THR A 13 -13.97 -53.94 -7.68
N PRO A 14 -14.11 -54.95 -6.82
CA PRO A 14 -14.20 -54.75 -5.37
C PRO A 14 -13.04 -53.94 -4.79
N GLN A 15 -11.83 -54.06 -5.35
CA GLN A 15 -10.68 -53.27 -4.93
C GLN A 15 -10.83 -51.80 -5.35
N GLN A 16 -11.25 -51.52 -6.58
CA GLN A 16 -11.52 -50.14 -7.03
C GLN A 16 -12.70 -49.49 -6.30
N MET A 17 -13.70 -50.28 -5.90
CA MET A 17 -14.75 -49.81 -4.99
C MET A 17 -14.16 -49.49 -3.61
N GLY A 18 -13.26 -50.33 -3.10
CA GLY A 18 -12.49 -50.05 -1.89
C GLY A 18 -11.66 -48.77 -1.99
N ASP A 19 -10.98 -48.55 -3.12
CA ASP A 19 -10.16 -47.36 -3.39
C ASP A 19 -11.03 -46.10 -3.56
N LEU A 20 -12.21 -46.22 -4.17
CA LEU A 20 -13.17 -45.13 -4.31
C LEU A 20 -13.81 -44.78 -2.97
N ILE A 21 -14.18 -45.79 -2.16
CA ILE A 21 -14.64 -45.58 -0.79
C ILE A 21 -13.51 -44.93 0.02
N ALA A 22 -12.27 -45.41 -0.09
CA ALA A 22 -11.11 -44.80 0.54
C ALA A 22 -10.90 -43.35 0.09
N PHE A 23 -11.04 -43.05 -1.20
CA PHE A 23 -10.93 -41.70 -1.75
C PHE A 23 -12.06 -40.78 -1.27
N LEU A 24 -13.30 -41.27 -1.22
CA LEU A 24 -14.47 -40.53 -0.73
C LEU A 24 -14.43 -40.33 0.79
N THR A 25 -13.84 -41.28 1.53
CA THR A 25 -13.71 -41.25 3.00
C THR A 25 -12.41 -40.58 3.46
N ALA A 26 -11.40 -40.44 2.59
CA ALA A 26 -10.11 -39.83 2.92
C ALA A 26 -10.23 -38.35 3.30
N GLY A 27 -11.36 -37.70 3.02
CA GLY A 27 -11.55 -36.27 3.24
C GLY A 27 -10.55 -35.44 2.44
N GLN A 28 -10.66 -34.11 2.51
CA GLN A 28 -9.53 -33.28 2.09
C GLN A 28 -8.39 -33.50 3.08
N SER A 29 -7.17 -33.68 2.59
CA SER A 29 -5.99 -33.67 3.47
C SER A 29 -5.86 -32.31 4.14
N ARG A 30 -5.64 -32.30 5.47
CA ARG A 30 -5.38 -31.05 6.19
C ARG A 30 -4.16 -30.32 5.62
N LYS A 31 -4.22 -29.00 5.58
CA LYS A 31 -3.08 -28.15 5.19
C LYS A 31 -1.95 -28.24 6.21
N LYS A 32 -0.72 -28.05 5.72
CA LYS A 32 0.46 -27.78 6.56
C LYS A 32 0.83 -26.31 6.40
N VAL A 33 0.61 -25.53 7.43
CA VAL A 33 0.84 -24.07 7.42
C VAL A 33 1.94 -23.72 8.43
N PRO A 34 2.96 -22.93 8.07
CA PRO A 34 3.98 -22.49 9.03
C PRO A 34 3.36 -21.80 10.26
N GLY A 35 3.83 -22.17 11.46
CA GLY A 35 3.33 -21.62 12.73
C GLY A 35 2.02 -22.24 13.23
N ASN A 36 1.41 -23.15 12.47
CA ASN A 36 0.27 -23.96 12.90
C ASN A 36 0.75 -25.37 13.32
N ASP A 37 0.39 -25.78 14.53
CA ASP A 37 0.76 -27.03 15.20
C ASP A 37 -0.51 -27.74 15.73
N PRO A 38 -1.27 -28.46 14.88
CA PRO A 38 -2.48 -29.13 15.30
C PRO A 38 -2.19 -30.25 16.31
N ARG A 39 -2.85 -30.19 17.47
CA ARG A 39 -2.65 -31.12 18.58
C ARG A 39 -3.91 -31.32 19.41
N LEU A 40 -3.92 -32.36 20.24
CA LEU A 40 -5.01 -32.61 21.18
C LEU A 40 -5.06 -31.52 22.26
N ILE A 41 -6.20 -30.85 22.39
CA ILE A 41 -6.42 -29.78 23.36
C ILE A 41 -7.16 -30.33 24.57
N LYS A 42 -6.71 -29.93 25.76
CA LYS A 42 -7.33 -30.27 27.05
C LYS A 42 -7.83 -29.02 27.74
N ALA A 43 -8.81 -29.18 28.63
CA ALA A 43 -9.27 -28.08 29.46
C ALA A 43 -8.13 -27.56 30.37
N GLY A 44 -8.11 -26.24 30.57
CA GLY A 44 -7.24 -25.59 31.56
C GLY A 44 -7.68 -25.93 33.00
N SER A 45 -6.85 -25.54 33.97
CA SER A 45 -7.12 -25.79 35.40
C SER A 45 -8.41 -25.14 35.93
N ASP A 46 -8.91 -24.10 35.25
CA ASP A 46 -10.18 -23.44 35.54
C ASP A 46 -11.38 -24.12 34.86
N GLY A 47 -11.15 -25.22 34.14
CA GLY A 47 -12.15 -25.96 33.38
C GLY A 47 -12.49 -25.33 32.03
N SER A 48 -11.86 -24.21 31.65
CA SER A 48 -12.05 -23.61 30.32
C SER A 48 -11.37 -24.44 29.24
N LEU A 49 -11.97 -24.52 28.06
CA LEU A 49 -11.36 -25.14 26.89
C LEU A 49 -11.12 -24.04 25.85
N LEU A 50 -9.84 -23.74 25.59
CA LEU A 50 -9.44 -22.70 24.66
C LEU A 50 -8.86 -23.34 23.39
N LEU A 51 -9.50 -23.07 22.26
CA LEU A 51 -9.11 -23.55 20.94
C LEU A 51 -8.46 -22.41 20.16
N LYS A 52 -7.13 -22.47 20.03
CA LYS A 52 -6.36 -21.44 19.32
C LYS A 52 -6.34 -21.71 17.82
N ALA A 53 -6.32 -20.65 17.03
CA ALA A 53 -6.07 -20.72 15.58
C ALA A 53 -4.81 -21.51 15.22
N SER A 54 -3.73 -21.34 16.00
CA SER A 54 -2.46 -22.03 15.79
C SER A 54 -2.53 -23.54 16.01
N GLU A 55 -3.58 -24.07 16.64
CA GLU A 55 -3.73 -25.49 17.00
C GLU A 55 -4.83 -26.18 16.18
N ALA A 56 -5.41 -25.46 15.20
CA ALA A 56 -6.46 -25.98 14.34
C ALA A 56 -5.91 -26.81 13.19
N GLU A 57 -6.57 -27.90 12.80
CA GLU A 57 -6.41 -28.48 11.48
C GLU A 57 -7.20 -27.64 10.47
N ILE A 58 -6.59 -27.32 9.33
CA ILE A 58 -7.14 -26.36 8.36
C ILE A 58 -7.44 -27.08 7.04
N TYR A 59 -8.64 -26.86 6.51
CA TYR A 59 -9.14 -27.50 5.29
C TYR A 59 -9.80 -26.48 4.37
N GLY A 60 -9.79 -26.71 3.06
CA GLY A 60 -10.25 -25.77 2.04
C GLY A 60 -9.11 -25.07 1.31
N ASP A 61 -9.44 -24.10 0.46
CA ASP A 61 -8.51 -23.57 -0.57
C ASP A 61 -7.84 -22.27 -0.13
N ALA A 62 -8.60 -21.26 0.28
CA ALA A 62 -8.05 -19.94 0.61
C ALA A 62 -7.66 -19.82 2.09
N ILE A 63 -8.42 -20.45 3.00
CA ILE A 63 -8.18 -20.37 4.44
C ILE A 63 -6.75 -20.77 4.84
N THR A 64 -6.16 -19.97 5.73
CA THR A 64 -4.81 -20.20 6.25
C THR A 64 -4.65 -19.67 7.67
N PHE A 65 -3.63 -20.17 8.38
CA PHE A 65 -3.15 -19.55 9.62
C PHE A 65 -2.25 -18.36 9.29
N GLU A 66 -2.38 -17.29 10.07
CA GLU A 66 -1.66 -16.03 9.89
C GLU A 66 -0.81 -15.75 11.14
N PRO A 67 0.47 -16.15 11.13
CA PRO A 67 1.32 -16.05 12.31
C PRO A 67 1.39 -14.64 12.92
N GLN A 68 1.31 -13.60 12.09
CA GLN A 68 1.36 -12.21 12.54
C GLN A 68 0.18 -11.77 13.40
N PHE A 69 -1.02 -12.32 13.14
CA PHE A 69 -2.25 -11.96 13.84
C PHE A 69 -2.68 -13.04 14.83
N GLN A 70 -2.01 -14.21 14.80
CA GLN A 70 -2.36 -15.42 15.54
C GLN A 70 -3.82 -15.83 15.29
N ASN A 71 -4.28 -15.71 14.04
CA ASN A 71 -5.65 -16.00 13.63
C ASN A 71 -5.70 -17.00 12.45
N LEU A 72 -6.89 -17.50 12.17
CA LEU A 72 -7.27 -18.11 10.91
C LEU A 72 -8.02 -17.07 10.09
N GLY A 73 -7.56 -16.74 8.89
CA GLY A 73 -8.26 -15.85 7.97
C GLY A 73 -8.19 -16.36 6.53
N MET A 74 -8.50 -15.49 5.56
CA MET A 74 -8.72 -15.83 4.14
C MET A 74 -9.83 -16.87 3.89
N TRP A 75 -10.87 -16.88 4.72
CA TRP A 75 -12.02 -17.76 4.54
C TRP A 75 -12.89 -17.26 3.38
N HIS A 76 -12.61 -17.68 2.15
CA HIS A 76 -13.34 -17.23 0.95
C HIS A 76 -14.22 -18.32 0.34
N GLY A 77 -13.89 -19.59 0.58
CA GLY A 77 -14.62 -20.74 0.04
C GLY A 77 -15.67 -21.26 1.01
N SER A 78 -16.81 -21.72 0.49
CA SER A 78 -17.84 -22.41 1.30
C SER A 78 -17.37 -23.77 1.84
N GLY A 79 -16.25 -24.30 1.33
CA GLY A 79 -15.59 -25.52 1.82
C GLY A 79 -14.49 -25.26 2.86
N ASP A 80 -14.13 -23.99 3.10
CA ASP A 80 -13.09 -23.63 4.06
C ASP A 80 -13.56 -23.94 5.49
N HIS A 81 -12.77 -24.67 6.26
CA HIS A 81 -13.12 -24.97 7.65
C HIS A 81 -11.90 -25.27 8.51
N ALA A 82 -12.09 -25.12 9.81
CA ALA A 82 -11.10 -25.42 10.82
C ALA A 82 -11.65 -26.45 11.80
N THR A 83 -10.81 -27.40 12.18
CA THR A 83 -11.16 -28.42 13.18
C THR A 83 -10.17 -28.43 14.34
N TRP A 84 -10.65 -28.80 15.52
CA TRP A 84 -9.83 -29.01 16.70
C TRP A 84 -10.18 -30.36 17.32
N SER A 85 -9.14 -31.11 17.69
CA SER A 85 -9.28 -32.34 18.46
C SER A 85 -9.20 -32.00 19.95
N VAL A 86 -10.23 -32.35 20.72
CA VAL A 86 -10.33 -32.00 22.13
C VAL A 86 -10.54 -33.23 22.99
N GLN A 87 -10.03 -33.20 24.22
CA GLN A 87 -10.29 -34.20 25.26
C GLN A 87 -11.01 -33.53 26.42
N ILE A 88 -12.23 -33.98 26.69
CA ILE A 88 -13.07 -33.45 27.77
C ILE A 88 -13.03 -34.43 28.95
N ASP A 89 -12.61 -33.94 30.12
CA ASP A 89 -12.47 -34.79 31.31
C ASP A 89 -13.81 -35.09 32.00
N ALA A 90 -14.74 -34.13 31.98
CA ALA A 90 -16.06 -34.27 32.57
C ALA A 90 -17.12 -33.60 31.70
N ALA A 91 -18.28 -34.26 31.55
CA ALA A 91 -19.39 -33.70 30.81
C ALA A 91 -19.99 -32.49 31.55
N GLY A 92 -20.43 -31.46 30.81
CA GLY A 92 -20.92 -30.21 31.40
C GLY A 92 -21.53 -29.25 30.40
N GLU A 93 -22.18 -28.19 30.89
CA GLU A 93 -22.68 -27.08 30.07
C GLU A 93 -21.65 -25.94 30.04
N TYR A 94 -21.43 -25.41 28.84
CA TYR A 94 -20.44 -24.38 28.57
C TYR A 94 -21.06 -23.25 27.76
N ASP A 95 -20.71 -22.01 28.09
CA ASP A 95 -20.89 -20.85 27.24
C ASP A 95 -19.79 -20.83 26.17
N VAL A 96 -20.16 -20.56 24.93
CA VAL A 96 -19.25 -20.62 23.78
C VAL A 96 -18.95 -19.21 23.28
N TYR A 97 -17.68 -18.89 23.11
CA TYR A 97 -17.21 -17.58 22.68
C TYR A 97 -16.31 -17.66 21.45
N LEU A 98 -16.39 -16.63 20.60
CA LEU A 98 -15.42 -16.35 19.55
C LEU A 98 -14.61 -15.11 19.91
N ASP A 99 -13.32 -15.11 19.60
CA ASP A 99 -12.45 -13.94 19.53
C ASP A 99 -12.06 -13.72 18.07
N TYR A 100 -12.70 -12.75 17.41
CA TYR A 100 -12.59 -12.56 15.97
C TYR A 100 -12.64 -11.10 15.54
N ALA A 101 -12.15 -10.82 14.34
CA ALA A 101 -12.38 -9.56 13.64
C ALA A 101 -13.14 -9.81 12.32
N CYS A 102 -13.98 -8.85 11.95
CA CYS A 102 -14.68 -8.81 10.68
C CYS A 102 -14.88 -7.35 10.24
N ALA A 103 -14.35 -6.99 9.07
CA ALA A 103 -14.64 -5.69 8.48
C ALA A 103 -16.13 -5.58 8.18
N SER A 104 -16.72 -4.41 8.43
CA SER A 104 -18.16 -4.17 8.23
C SER A 104 -18.61 -4.42 6.78
N SER A 105 -17.69 -4.27 5.81
CA SER A 105 -17.95 -4.59 4.39
C SER A 105 -18.12 -6.09 4.11
N SER A 106 -17.68 -6.96 5.00
CA SER A 106 -17.75 -8.43 4.90
C SER A 106 -18.68 -9.06 5.95
N ALA A 107 -19.41 -8.24 6.70
CA ALA A 107 -20.38 -8.72 7.69
C ALA A 107 -21.59 -9.41 7.03
N GLY A 108 -22.32 -10.22 7.80
CA GLY A 108 -23.55 -10.87 7.36
C GLY A 108 -23.38 -12.29 6.82
N ASN A 109 -22.15 -12.80 6.76
CA ASN A 109 -21.90 -14.21 6.43
C ASN A 109 -22.46 -15.15 7.53
N ASN A 110 -23.02 -16.30 7.15
CA ASN A 110 -23.47 -17.31 8.10
C ASN A 110 -22.34 -18.26 8.47
N PHE A 111 -22.27 -18.70 9.73
CA PHE A 111 -21.34 -19.72 10.20
C PHE A 111 -22.07 -20.86 10.91
N GLN A 112 -21.40 -22.00 11.02
CA GLN A 112 -21.80 -23.13 11.85
C GLN A 112 -20.60 -23.64 12.65
N LEU A 113 -20.81 -23.81 13.95
CA LEU A 113 -19.93 -24.55 14.85
C LEU A 113 -20.57 -25.90 15.17
N THR A 114 -19.82 -27.00 15.04
CA THR A 114 -20.26 -28.34 15.43
C THR A 114 -19.34 -28.92 16.49
N ILE A 115 -19.92 -29.53 17.53
CA ILE A 115 -19.20 -30.35 18.51
C ILE A 115 -20.03 -31.60 18.84
N GLY A 116 -19.50 -32.77 18.52
CA GLY A 116 -20.28 -34.01 18.55
C GLY A 116 -21.52 -33.89 17.66
N GLU A 117 -22.70 -34.15 18.21
CA GLU A 117 -23.99 -34.02 17.49
C GLU A 117 -24.59 -32.61 17.57
N GLN A 118 -24.01 -31.71 18.37
CA GLN A 118 -24.54 -30.37 18.59
C GLN A 118 -24.06 -29.39 17.52
N LYS A 119 -24.93 -28.42 17.23
CA LYS A 119 -24.67 -27.35 16.26
C LYS A 119 -25.06 -26.00 16.85
N ILE A 120 -24.22 -25.00 16.60
CA ILE A 120 -24.52 -23.58 16.84
C ILE A 120 -24.39 -22.88 15.49
N ASP A 121 -25.50 -22.36 15.00
CA ASP A 121 -25.56 -21.54 13.80
C ASP A 121 -25.63 -20.05 14.18
N GLY A 122 -24.98 -19.20 13.39
CA GLY A 122 -24.97 -17.76 13.65
C GLY A 122 -24.61 -16.93 12.43
N VAL A 123 -24.72 -15.60 12.60
CA VAL A 123 -24.38 -14.61 11.58
C VAL A 123 -23.20 -13.80 12.08
N VAL A 124 -22.16 -13.67 11.24
CA VAL A 124 -20.99 -12.85 11.53
C VAL A 124 -21.40 -11.38 11.56
N THR A 125 -21.10 -10.70 12.67
CA THR A 125 -21.32 -9.27 12.81
C THR A 125 -20.03 -8.52 12.52
N GLY A 126 -20.12 -7.33 11.90
CA GLY A 126 -18.95 -6.48 11.70
C GLY A 126 -18.42 -6.00 13.05
N THR A 127 -17.12 -6.09 13.25
CA THR A 127 -16.46 -5.66 14.48
C THR A 127 -15.82 -4.28 14.33
N GLY A 128 -15.54 -3.84 13.10
CA GLY A 128 -15.05 -2.49 12.83
C GLY A 128 -15.20 -2.11 11.36
N SER A 129 -14.68 -0.95 10.97
CA SER A 129 -14.58 -0.57 9.55
C SER A 129 -13.64 -1.46 8.75
N ASP A 130 -12.75 -2.18 9.43
CA ASP A 130 -11.69 -3.03 8.86
C ASP A 130 -11.46 -4.29 9.73
N TRP A 131 -10.41 -5.04 9.41
CA TRP A 131 -10.09 -6.35 9.99
C TRP A 131 -9.26 -6.33 11.28
N SER A 132 -8.95 -5.17 11.86
CA SER A 132 -8.08 -5.14 13.04
C SER A 132 -8.82 -5.02 14.37
N HIS A 133 -10.13 -4.77 14.36
CA HIS A 133 -10.89 -4.63 15.60
C HIS A 133 -11.39 -6.01 16.03
N TYR A 134 -10.67 -6.68 16.92
CA TYR A 134 -11.09 -7.96 17.45
C TYR A 134 -12.09 -7.77 18.57
N GLN A 135 -13.18 -8.55 18.53
CA GLN A 135 -14.19 -8.60 19.56
C GLN A 135 -14.39 -10.03 20.06
N GLN A 136 -14.73 -10.11 21.33
CA GLN A 136 -15.05 -11.36 22.02
C GLN A 136 -16.55 -11.45 22.17
N VAL A 137 -17.18 -12.42 21.51
CA VAL A 137 -18.63 -12.52 21.42
C VAL A 137 -19.10 -13.89 21.88
N ASN A 138 -20.11 -13.90 22.76
CA ASN A 138 -20.81 -15.13 23.14
C ASN A 138 -21.73 -15.55 21.98
N ILE A 139 -21.58 -16.77 21.49
CA ILE A 139 -22.35 -17.32 20.37
C ILE A 139 -23.37 -18.38 20.80
N GLY A 140 -23.53 -18.62 22.10
CA GLY A 140 -24.51 -19.53 22.67
C GLY A 140 -23.91 -20.51 23.67
N LYS A 141 -24.57 -21.66 23.82
CA LYS A 141 -24.22 -22.69 24.79
C LYS A 141 -24.07 -24.05 24.12
N ALA A 142 -23.17 -24.87 24.64
CA ALA A 142 -22.99 -26.26 24.23
C ALA A 142 -22.83 -27.16 25.46
N ARG A 143 -23.36 -28.38 25.38
CA ARG A 143 -23.16 -29.41 26.40
C ARG A 143 -22.10 -30.39 25.91
N LEU A 144 -20.95 -30.39 26.55
CA LEU A 144 -19.83 -31.26 26.18
C LEU A 144 -19.97 -32.62 26.85
N SER A 145 -19.65 -33.68 26.12
CA SER A 145 -19.58 -35.04 26.64
C SER A 145 -18.14 -35.36 27.02
N SER A 146 -17.96 -36.14 28.09
CA SER A 146 -16.64 -36.66 28.47
C SER A 146 -16.06 -37.52 27.34
N GLY A 147 -14.74 -37.44 27.16
CA GLY A 147 -14.02 -38.21 26.15
C GLY A 147 -13.47 -37.34 25.00
N PRO A 148 -12.89 -37.98 23.98
CA PRO A 148 -12.40 -37.31 22.79
C PRO A 148 -13.58 -36.77 21.96
N GLN A 149 -13.49 -35.51 21.53
CA GLN A 149 -14.46 -34.88 20.63
C GLN A 149 -13.74 -34.06 19.55
N THR A 150 -14.45 -33.79 18.46
CA THR A 150 -13.99 -32.89 17.40
C THR A 150 -14.88 -31.66 17.38
N VAL A 151 -14.26 -30.49 17.37
CA VAL A 151 -14.91 -29.20 17.13
C VAL A 151 -14.64 -28.79 15.70
N THR A 152 -15.65 -28.34 14.96
CA THR A 152 -15.49 -27.83 13.59
C THR A 152 -16.20 -26.49 13.44
N PHE A 153 -15.49 -25.49 12.94
CA PHE A 153 -16.05 -24.19 12.60
C PHE A 153 -15.95 -23.95 11.09
N ARG A 154 -17.06 -23.53 10.47
CA ARG A 154 -17.17 -23.40 9.02
C ARG A 154 -18.17 -22.32 8.59
N PRO A 155 -18.06 -21.78 7.36
CA PRO A 155 -19.16 -21.07 6.72
C PRO A 155 -20.39 -21.97 6.58
N SER A 156 -21.57 -21.36 6.66
CA SER A 156 -22.85 -22.01 6.39
C SER A 156 -23.50 -21.37 5.15
N GLY A 157 -22.96 -21.72 3.97
CA GLY A 157 -23.39 -21.17 2.68
C GLY A 157 -22.26 -20.51 1.89
N GLN A 158 -22.62 -19.71 0.89
CA GLN A 158 -21.65 -18.90 0.14
C GLN A 158 -21.08 -17.78 1.01
N VAL A 159 -19.80 -17.51 0.83
CA VAL A 159 -19.10 -16.43 1.53
C VAL A 159 -19.05 -15.18 0.64
N SER A 160 -19.44 -14.05 1.18
CA SER A 160 -19.24 -12.72 0.58
C SER A 160 -18.03 -12.05 1.24
N GLY A 161 -17.02 -11.67 0.45
CA GLY A 161 -15.74 -11.22 0.99
C GLY A 161 -15.03 -12.36 1.71
N ALA A 162 -14.85 -12.25 3.02
CA ALA A 162 -14.29 -13.30 3.87
C ALA A 162 -15.17 -13.56 5.10
N LEU A 163 -15.16 -14.79 5.64
CA LEU A 163 -15.99 -15.16 6.79
C LEU A 163 -15.63 -14.33 8.04
N ILE A 164 -14.46 -14.58 8.63
CA ILE A 164 -13.90 -13.90 9.81
C ILE A 164 -12.38 -14.08 9.84
N ASP A 165 -11.71 -13.23 10.61
CA ASP A 165 -10.37 -13.49 11.16
C ASP A 165 -10.53 -14.05 12.58
N LEU A 166 -10.41 -15.36 12.76
CA LEU A 166 -10.67 -16.05 14.04
C LEU A 166 -9.37 -16.30 14.80
N ARG A 167 -9.17 -15.69 15.98
CA ARG A 167 -8.04 -15.98 16.87
C ARG A 167 -8.30 -17.19 17.75
N ASN A 168 -9.44 -17.20 18.43
CA ASN A 168 -9.75 -18.20 19.43
C ASN A 168 -11.24 -18.56 19.44
N LEU A 169 -11.52 -19.83 19.75
CA LEU A 169 -12.82 -20.29 20.20
C LEU A 169 -12.69 -20.79 21.63
N ALA A 170 -13.60 -20.41 22.52
CA ALA A 170 -13.56 -20.84 23.91
C ALA A 170 -14.87 -21.47 24.37
N PHE A 171 -14.79 -22.61 25.04
CA PHE A 171 -15.88 -23.17 25.85
C PHE A 171 -15.59 -22.88 27.31
N ILE A 172 -16.44 -22.09 27.94
CA ILE A 172 -16.27 -21.59 29.30
C ILE A 172 -17.36 -22.21 30.19
N PRO A 173 -17.00 -22.85 31.31
CA PRO A 173 -18.00 -23.36 32.25
C PRO A 173 -18.98 -22.27 32.68
N ALA A 174 -20.26 -22.63 32.81
CA ALA A 174 -21.32 -21.68 33.16
C ALA A 174 -20.95 -20.83 34.39
N GLY A 175 -21.14 -19.51 34.29
CA GLY A 175 -20.85 -18.56 35.37
C GLY A 175 -19.39 -18.09 35.46
N LYS A 176 -18.50 -18.56 34.58
CA LYS A 176 -17.12 -18.04 34.45
C LYS A 176 -16.98 -17.09 33.25
N LYS A 177 -15.88 -16.35 33.19
CA LYS A 177 -15.50 -15.53 32.04
C LYS A 177 -14.27 -16.12 31.35
N PRO A 178 -14.17 -16.02 30.02
CA PRO A 178 -12.98 -16.46 29.30
C PRO A 178 -11.74 -15.67 29.72
N GLN A 179 -10.63 -16.39 29.91
CA GLN A 179 -9.30 -15.81 30.02
C GLN A 179 -8.60 -15.96 28.66
N TRP A 180 -8.52 -14.86 27.93
CA TRP A 180 -7.94 -14.85 26.59
C TRP A 180 -6.42 -14.69 26.62
N PRO A 181 -5.68 -15.35 25.72
CA PRO A 181 -4.27 -15.08 25.53
C PRO A 181 -4.05 -13.61 25.16
N GLN A 182 -3.01 -12.99 25.71
CA GLN A 182 -2.54 -11.70 25.20
C GLN A 182 -2.04 -11.92 23.77
N THR A 183 -2.64 -11.23 22.80
CA THR A 183 -2.13 -11.26 21.43
C THR A 183 -0.81 -10.48 21.40
N PRO A 184 0.27 -11.04 20.82
CA PRO A 184 1.47 -10.26 20.55
C PRO A 184 1.12 -9.00 19.75
N ALA A 185 1.75 -7.87 20.08
CA ALA A 185 1.66 -6.70 19.22
C ALA A 185 2.21 -7.07 17.83
N LEU A 186 1.58 -6.54 16.76
CA LEU A 186 2.07 -6.71 15.39
C LEU A 186 3.57 -6.42 15.30
N SER A 187 4.29 -7.33 14.65
CA SER A 187 5.74 -7.26 14.51
C SER A 187 6.13 -6.39 13.33
N ASP A 188 7.37 -5.91 13.34
CA ASP A 188 7.89 -4.93 12.39
C ASP A 188 8.05 -5.45 10.94
N THR A 189 7.81 -6.74 10.71
CA THR A 189 8.01 -7.44 9.43
C THR A 189 6.72 -7.93 8.76
N ASP A 190 5.56 -7.66 9.35
CA ASP A 190 4.31 -8.25 8.90
C ASP A 190 3.76 -7.54 7.66
N VAL A 191 3.52 -8.31 6.58
CA VAL A 191 2.74 -7.85 5.43
C VAL A 191 1.29 -7.72 5.87
N LEU A 192 0.88 -6.48 6.12
CA LEU A 192 -0.50 -6.12 6.46
C LEU A 192 -1.39 -6.24 5.23
N ARG A 193 -2.60 -6.77 5.42
CA ARG A 193 -3.39 -7.38 4.34
C ARG A 193 -4.33 -6.44 3.60
N ASP A 194 -4.64 -5.31 4.21
CA ASP A 194 -5.56 -4.33 3.66
C ASP A 194 -5.02 -2.89 3.83
N PRO A 195 -5.40 -1.97 2.94
CA PRO A 195 -4.95 -0.58 2.99
C PRO A 195 -5.24 0.13 4.31
N ALA A 196 -6.37 -0.15 4.98
CA ALA A 196 -6.75 0.56 6.21
C ALA A 196 -5.87 0.15 7.40
N SER A 197 -5.54 -1.13 7.52
CA SER A 197 -4.59 -1.63 8.52
C SER A 197 -3.18 -1.08 8.30
N VAL A 198 -2.71 -1.05 7.04
CA VAL A 198 -1.42 -0.44 6.69
C VAL A 198 -1.42 1.06 7.00
N ALA A 199 -2.46 1.79 6.61
CA ALA A 199 -2.57 3.23 6.86
C ALA A 199 -2.53 3.55 8.36
N ARG A 200 -3.23 2.79 9.21
CA ARG A 200 -3.17 2.99 10.66
C ARG A 200 -1.78 2.75 11.23
N LEU A 201 -1.09 1.70 10.79
CA LEU A 201 0.28 1.46 11.22
C LEU A 201 1.22 2.58 10.76
N ILE A 202 1.06 3.08 9.54
CA ILE A 202 1.82 4.25 9.04
C ILE A 202 1.51 5.50 9.87
N LEU A 203 0.28 5.70 10.33
CA LEU A 203 -0.14 6.90 11.06
C LEU A 203 0.06 6.83 12.58
N ASP A 204 0.45 5.68 13.13
CA ASP A 204 0.72 5.46 14.55
C ASP A 204 2.12 5.97 14.94
N ASP A 205 2.18 7.15 15.55
CA ASP A 205 3.44 7.79 15.98
C ASP A 205 4.10 7.09 17.18
N SER A 206 3.43 6.13 17.83
CA SER A 206 4.08 5.30 18.84
C SER A 206 5.02 4.26 18.22
N ARG A 207 4.91 4.02 16.90
CA ARG A 207 5.78 3.12 16.14
C ARG A 207 7.02 3.86 15.64
N PRO A 208 8.20 3.23 15.66
CA PRO A 208 9.39 3.83 15.05
C PRO A 208 9.18 4.13 13.55
N ASP A 209 9.76 5.23 13.08
CA ASP A 209 9.70 5.60 11.66
C ASP A 209 10.24 4.52 10.72
N SER A 210 11.19 3.71 11.17
CA SER A 210 11.69 2.56 10.41
C SER A 210 10.59 1.52 10.15
N VAL A 211 9.75 1.23 11.13
CA VAL A 211 8.64 0.27 11.03
C VAL A 211 7.57 0.80 10.09
N ARG A 212 7.20 2.07 10.27
CA ARG A 212 6.23 2.78 9.43
C ARG A 212 6.70 2.84 7.97
N GLN A 213 8.00 3.08 7.76
CA GLN A 213 8.61 3.05 6.41
C GLN A 213 8.64 1.65 5.81
N THR A 214 8.92 0.61 6.60
CA THR A 214 8.84 -0.78 6.13
C THR A 214 7.43 -1.12 5.66
N ALA A 215 6.39 -0.65 6.36
CA ALA A 215 5.00 -0.86 5.93
C ALA A 215 4.68 -0.21 4.58
N VAL A 216 5.19 1.01 4.33
CA VAL A 216 5.09 1.65 3.00
C VAL A 216 5.80 0.79 1.95
N ASN A 217 7.04 0.37 2.22
CA ASN A 217 7.88 -0.35 1.26
C ASN A 217 7.37 -1.77 0.96
N ALA A 218 6.79 -2.45 1.95
CA ALA A 218 6.28 -3.81 1.83
C ALA A 218 4.91 -3.89 1.15
N ASN A 219 4.20 -2.76 1.02
CA ASN A 219 2.85 -2.71 0.46
C ASN A 219 2.72 -1.79 -0.75
N PRO A 220 3.62 -1.88 -1.76
CA PRO A 220 3.61 -0.97 -2.90
C PRO A 220 2.32 -1.08 -3.71
N GLN A 221 1.65 -2.24 -3.72
CA GLN A 221 0.37 -2.45 -4.39
C GLN A 221 -0.76 -1.57 -3.84
N PHE A 222 -0.67 -1.15 -2.56
CA PHE A 222 -1.71 -0.37 -1.91
C PHE A 222 -1.52 1.14 -2.03
N ALA A 223 -0.47 1.65 -2.68
CA ALA A 223 -0.12 3.07 -2.63
C ALA A 223 -1.30 4.04 -2.82
N THR A 224 -2.12 3.87 -3.85
CA THR A 224 -3.32 4.70 -4.06
C THR A 224 -4.35 4.55 -2.94
N ALA A 225 -4.63 3.33 -2.52
CA ALA A 225 -5.57 3.06 -1.44
C ALA A 225 -5.08 3.63 -0.10
N LEU A 226 -3.76 3.60 0.15
CA LEU A 226 -3.14 4.24 1.32
C LEU A 226 -3.35 5.75 1.31
N ILE A 227 -3.14 6.43 0.18
CA ILE A 227 -3.43 7.86 0.08
C ILE A 227 -4.91 8.15 0.39
N ILE A 228 -5.83 7.34 -0.14
CA ILE A 228 -7.27 7.49 0.15
C ILE A 228 -7.55 7.30 1.64
N GLU A 229 -7.05 6.23 2.27
CA GLU A 229 -7.29 5.97 3.69
C GLU A 229 -6.66 7.02 4.60
N MET A 230 -5.41 7.40 4.32
CA MET A 230 -4.67 8.37 5.13
C MET A 230 -5.20 9.80 4.99
N THR A 231 -6.04 10.09 4.00
CA THR A 231 -6.65 11.42 3.78
C THR A 231 -8.16 11.45 4.05
N ARG A 232 -8.79 10.31 4.38
CA ARG A 232 -10.25 10.14 4.48
C ARG A 232 -10.93 11.15 5.41
N ASP A 233 -10.33 11.39 6.57
CA ASP A 233 -10.80 12.27 7.64
C ASP A 233 -10.03 13.60 7.72
N LEU A 234 -9.12 13.84 6.77
CA LEU A 234 -8.16 14.93 6.84
C LEU A 234 -8.81 16.29 6.55
N GLN A 235 -8.70 17.19 7.54
CA GLN A 235 -9.21 18.56 7.45
C GLN A 235 -8.11 19.53 6.98
N PRO A 236 -8.39 20.42 6.01
CA PRO A 236 -7.39 21.37 5.50
C PRO A 236 -6.90 22.36 6.56
N GLY A 237 -5.63 22.74 6.47
CA GLY A 237 -4.98 23.73 7.32
C GLY A 237 -4.79 23.29 8.78
N THR A 238 -5.02 22.02 9.10
CA THR A 238 -4.93 21.52 10.48
C THR A 238 -3.54 20.96 10.79
N PRO A 239 -3.10 20.99 12.07
CA PRO A 239 -1.86 20.32 12.47
C PRO A 239 -1.81 18.85 12.05
N GLU A 240 -2.97 18.17 12.00
CA GLU A 240 -3.08 16.79 11.57
C GLU A 240 -2.74 16.61 10.08
N GLU A 241 -3.11 17.55 9.21
CA GLU A 241 -2.71 17.53 7.79
C GLU A 241 -1.18 17.53 7.67
N TYR A 242 -0.52 18.48 8.35
CA TYR A 242 0.93 18.60 8.33
C TYR A 242 1.65 17.43 9.01
N ARG A 243 1.02 16.78 10.00
CA ARG A 243 1.53 15.54 10.59
C ARG A 243 1.54 14.39 9.57
N ARG A 244 0.51 14.28 8.73
CA ARG A 244 0.37 13.19 7.74
C ARG A 244 1.14 13.43 6.44
N ILE A 245 1.35 14.68 6.04
CA ILE A 245 2.02 15.06 4.79
C ILE A 245 3.34 14.30 4.52
N PRO A 246 4.29 14.18 5.48
CA PRO A 246 5.53 13.43 5.24
C PRO A 246 5.31 11.96 4.89
N TRP A 247 4.26 11.33 5.41
CA TRP A 247 3.92 9.95 5.11
C TRP A 247 3.16 9.80 3.80
N LEU A 248 2.29 10.76 3.46
CA LEU A 248 1.67 10.84 2.13
C LEU A 248 2.75 10.99 1.04
N TRP A 249 3.78 11.80 1.31
CA TRP A 249 4.95 11.92 0.46
C TRP A 249 5.70 10.59 0.29
N ARG A 250 6.00 9.87 1.39
CA ARG A 250 6.68 8.56 1.34
C ARG A 250 5.92 7.52 0.50
N VAL A 251 4.59 7.47 0.63
CA VAL A 251 3.74 6.58 -0.17
C VAL A 251 3.74 6.99 -1.64
N SER A 252 3.53 8.28 -1.93
CA SER A 252 3.43 8.79 -3.30
C SER A 252 4.75 8.76 -4.07
N ILE A 253 5.89 9.05 -3.42
CA ILE A 253 7.21 8.95 -4.06
C ILE A 253 7.58 7.49 -4.38
N ALA A 254 7.19 6.54 -3.53
CA ALA A 254 7.36 5.12 -3.83
C ALA A 254 6.54 4.71 -5.06
N CYS A 255 5.30 5.19 -5.17
CA CYS A 255 4.45 5.00 -6.36
C CYS A 255 5.10 5.60 -7.63
N GLY A 256 5.55 6.86 -7.57
CA GLY A 256 6.22 7.52 -8.70
C GLY A 256 7.50 6.80 -9.14
N LYS A 257 8.32 6.32 -8.18
CA LYS A 257 9.54 5.53 -8.47
C LYS A 257 9.24 4.18 -9.12
N ARG A 258 8.12 3.55 -8.75
CA ARG A 258 7.68 2.29 -9.38
C ARG A 258 7.27 2.52 -10.83
N ASN A 259 6.77 3.71 -11.16
CA ASN A 259 6.41 4.13 -12.52
C ASN A 259 5.41 3.18 -13.21
N ASP A 260 4.53 2.54 -12.43
CA ASP A 260 3.44 1.68 -12.91
C ASP A 260 2.27 2.54 -13.42
N ALA A 261 1.94 2.42 -14.71
CA ALA A 261 0.99 3.33 -15.37
C ALA A 261 -0.42 3.28 -14.75
N ALA A 262 -0.94 2.08 -14.46
CA ALA A 262 -2.28 1.90 -13.92
C ALA A 262 -2.39 2.44 -12.49
N GLN A 263 -1.37 2.18 -11.67
CA GLN A 263 -1.32 2.71 -10.31
C GLN A 263 -1.16 4.23 -10.28
N MET A 264 -0.29 4.80 -11.12
CA MET A 264 -0.15 6.26 -11.19
C MET A 264 -1.42 6.93 -11.71
N LYS A 265 -2.12 6.35 -12.70
CA LYS A 265 -3.42 6.86 -13.15
C LYS A 265 -4.41 6.90 -11.99
N SER A 266 -4.49 5.81 -11.24
CA SER A 266 -5.34 5.72 -10.03
C SER A 266 -4.93 6.74 -8.97
N MET A 267 -3.63 6.96 -8.77
CA MET A 267 -3.12 7.98 -7.86
C MET A 267 -3.51 9.40 -8.29
N LEU A 268 -3.45 9.73 -9.59
CA LEU A 268 -3.89 11.03 -10.10
C LEU A 268 -5.39 11.25 -9.88
N HIS A 269 -6.24 10.22 -10.11
CA HIS A 269 -7.67 10.33 -9.80
C HIS A 269 -7.93 10.63 -8.32
N ALA A 270 -7.17 9.99 -7.42
CA ALA A 270 -7.30 10.14 -5.97
C ALA A 270 -6.75 11.48 -5.44
N SER A 271 -5.68 12.00 -6.04
CA SER A 271 -4.93 13.15 -5.52
C SER A 271 -5.25 14.48 -6.19
N LEU A 272 -5.76 14.50 -7.43
CA LEU A 272 -6.15 15.76 -8.06
C LEU A 272 -7.33 16.42 -7.34
N PRO A 273 -7.42 17.76 -7.30
CA PRO A 273 -8.59 18.44 -6.76
C PRO A 273 -9.86 18.03 -7.51
N LYS A 274 -11.00 18.00 -6.79
CA LYS A 274 -12.33 17.90 -7.42
C LYS A 274 -12.63 19.20 -8.17
N GLU A 275 -13.59 19.17 -9.10
CA GLU A 275 -13.89 20.28 -10.04
C GLU A 275 -14.04 21.64 -9.37
N ASP A 276 -14.69 21.72 -8.20
CA ASP A 276 -14.89 22.99 -7.48
C ASP A 276 -14.04 23.13 -6.20
N ALA A 277 -13.16 22.16 -5.93
CA ALA A 277 -12.31 22.18 -4.75
C ALA A 277 -11.00 22.95 -5.00
N PRO A 278 -10.44 23.64 -4.00
CA PRO A 278 -9.09 24.18 -4.09
C PRO A 278 -8.05 23.05 -4.14
N LEU A 279 -6.83 23.37 -4.59
CA LEU A 279 -5.68 22.48 -4.40
C LEU A 279 -5.25 22.56 -2.93
N ARG A 280 -5.29 21.43 -2.23
CA ARG A 280 -4.83 21.33 -0.83
C ARG A 280 -3.33 21.04 -0.78
N ASP A 281 -2.69 21.42 0.32
CA ASP A 281 -1.26 21.23 0.54
C ASP A 281 -0.82 19.78 0.34
N TRP A 282 -1.54 18.81 0.92
CA TRP A 282 -1.19 17.40 0.76
C TRP A 282 -1.28 16.92 -0.70
N GLN A 283 -2.16 17.53 -1.51
CA GLN A 283 -2.31 17.18 -2.93
C GLN A 283 -1.11 17.66 -3.73
N ALA A 284 -0.64 18.89 -3.48
CA ALA A 284 0.58 19.39 -4.09
C ALA A 284 1.77 18.50 -3.72
N VAL A 285 1.88 18.07 -2.46
CA VAL A 285 2.95 17.16 -2.02
C VAL A 285 2.87 15.79 -2.69
N VAL A 286 1.68 15.19 -2.78
CA VAL A 286 1.51 13.88 -3.44
C VAL A 286 1.84 13.96 -4.94
N ILE A 287 1.44 15.04 -5.60
CA ILE A 287 1.64 15.21 -7.05
C ILE A 287 3.07 15.67 -7.36
N GLY A 288 3.49 16.82 -6.86
CA GLY A 288 4.81 17.43 -7.07
C GLY A 288 5.93 16.66 -6.39
N GLY A 289 5.86 16.55 -5.07
CA GLY A 289 6.91 15.92 -4.27
C GLY A 289 6.96 14.40 -4.38
N GLY A 290 5.81 13.79 -4.68
CA GLY A 290 5.61 12.35 -4.81
C GLY A 290 5.73 11.84 -6.24
N ILE A 291 4.67 12.00 -7.05
CA ILE A 291 4.58 11.42 -8.39
C ILE A 291 5.61 12.02 -9.36
N ILE A 292 5.62 13.35 -9.53
CA ILE A 292 6.54 14.04 -10.46
C ILE A 292 7.99 13.75 -10.08
N ASN A 293 8.34 13.95 -8.82
CA ASN A 293 9.67 13.66 -8.29
C ASN A 293 10.06 12.18 -8.47
N GLY A 294 9.16 11.27 -8.13
CA GLY A 294 9.39 9.83 -8.25
C GLY A 294 9.70 9.41 -9.68
N ILE A 295 8.96 9.94 -10.67
CA ILE A 295 9.23 9.72 -12.09
C ILE A 295 10.61 10.27 -12.48
N SER A 296 10.93 11.49 -12.02
CA SER A 296 12.21 12.13 -12.36
C SER A 296 13.42 11.36 -11.80
N GLN A 297 13.29 10.78 -10.60
CA GLN A 297 14.33 9.91 -10.01
C GLN A 297 14.53 8.58 -10.77
N ARG A 298 13.65 8.24 -11.72
CA ARG A 298 13.84 7.12 -12.66
C ARG A 298 14.51 7.54 -13.97
N GLY A 299 14.91 8.81 -14.10
CA GLY A 299 15.48 9.36 -15.33
C GLY A 299 14.44 9.56 -16.45
N VAL A 300 13.16 9.36 -16.15
CA VAL A 300 12.05 9.58 -17.09
C VAL A 300 11.65 11.06 -17.02
N TRP A 301 11.15 11.61 -18.12
CA TRP A 301 10.62 12.98 -18.16
C TRP A 301 9.19 13.03 -17.61
N PRO A 302 8.93 13.68 -16.45
CA PRO A 302 7.60 13.67 -15.85
C PRO A 302 6.47 14.22 -16.70
N ARG A 303 6.70 15.28 -17.50
CA ARG A 303 5.65 15.88 -18.33
C ARG A 303 5.08 14.87 -19.33
N GLU A 304 5.95 14.27 -20.13
CA GLU A 304 5.61 13.30 -21.17
C GLU A 304 4.99 12.05 -20.55
N ARG A 305 5.54 11.59 -19.42
CA ARG A 305 5.03 10.41 -18.73
C ARG A 305 3.63 10.65 -18.15
N ILE A 306 3.37 11.81 -17.56
CA ILE A 306 2.04 12.13 -17.04
C ILE A 306 1.03 12.31 -18.17
N GLN A 307 1.40 12.93 -19.29
CA GLN A 307 0.55 13.01 -20.47
C GLN A 307 0.18 11.63 -21.02
N GLU A 308 1.14 10.70 -21.07
CA GLU A 308 0.89 9.30 -21.45
C GLU A 308 -0.09 8.60 -20.49
N ILE A 309 0.08 8.79 -19.18
CA ILE A 309 -0.80 8.18 -18.15
C ILE A 309 -2.23 8.73 -18.23
N ILE A 310 -2.38 10.04 -18.46
CA ILE A 310 -3.68 10.67 -18.64
C ILE A 310 -4.35 10.11 -19.89
N GLY A 311 -3.62 10.05 -21.01
CA GLY A 311 -4.12 9.56 -22.28
C GLY A 311 -5.38 10.31 -22.73
N ASP A 312 -6.39 9.57 -23.19
CA ASP A 312 -7.64 10.12 -23.72
C ASP A 312 -8.74 10.31 -22.65
N ASP A 313 -8.40 10.29 -21.35
CA ASP A 313 -9.38 10.52 -20.28
C ASP A 313 -9.70 12.02 -20.14
N PRO A 314 -10.88 12.50 -20.59
CA PRO A 314 -11.18 13.93 -20.62
C PRO A 314 -11.35 14.51 -19.22
N THR A 315 -11.87 13.72 -18.28
CA THR A 315 -12.10 14.15 -16.89
C THR A 315 -10.76 14.32 -16.18
N LEU A 316 -9.88 13.34 -16.33
CA LEU A 316 -8.55 13.40 -15.72
C LEU A 316 -7.71 14.51 -16.33
N LYS A 317 -7.79 14.69 -17.66
CA LYS A 317 -7.12 15.80 -18.37
C LYS A 317 -7.57 17.17 -17.85
N SER A 318 -8.88 17.40 -17.77
CA SER A 318 -9.42 18.68 -17.28
C SER A 318 -9.00 18.96 -15.83
N ARG A 319 -9.07 17.95 -14.95
CA ARG A 319 -8.63 18.07 -13.55
C ARG A 319 -7.12 18.31 -13.44
N TRP A 320 -6.32 17.68 -14.30
CA TRP A 320 -4.87 17.90 -14.37
C TRP A 320 -4.55 19.33 -14.77
N GLU A 321 -5.09 19.82 -15.89
CA GLU A 321 -4.88 21.19 -16.38
C GLU A 321 -5.28 22.22 -15.31
N ARG A 322 -6.46 22.07 -14.72
CA ARG A 322 -6.91 22.93 -13.60
C ARG A 322 -5.98 22.87 -12.39
N SER A 323 -5.40 21.71 -12.08
CA SER A 323 -4.47 21.59 -10.96
C SER A 323 -3.18 22.39 -11.17
N LEU A 324 -2.75 22.58 -12.43
CA LEU A 324 -1.59 23.42 -12.76
C LEU A 324 -1.91 24.91 -12.54
N ASP A 325 -3.11 25.35 -12.91
CA ASP A 325 -3.58 26.72 -12.59
C ASP A 325 -3.64 26.98 -11.09
N LEU A 326 -4.18 26.02 -10.33
CA LEU A 326 -4.25 26.12 -8.87
C LEU A 326 -2.86 26.09 -8.23
N ALA A 327 -1.96 25.23 -8.71
CA ALA A 327 -0.58 25.18 -8.24
C ALA A 327 0.17 26.49 -8.51
N SER A 328 -0.13 27.18 -9.61
CA SER A 328 0.43 28.50 -9.90
C SER A 328 0.02 29.55 -8.86
N THR A 329 -1.25 29.55 -8.46
CA THR A 329 -1.72 30.43 -7.38
C THR A 329 -1.07 30.05 -6.05
N MET A 330 -1.04 28.76 -5.71
CA MET A 330 -0.42 28.23 -4.49
C MET A 330 1.06 28.58 -4.37
N THR A 331 1.79 28.55 -5.49
CA THR A 331 3.22 28.88 -5.57
C THR A 331 3.50 30.31 -5.09
N ASP A 332 2.62 31.26 -5.43
CA ASP A 332 2.79 32.68 -5.11
C ASP A 332 2.13 33.09 -3.76
N ASP A 333 1.40 32.18 -3.10
CA ASP A 333 0.77 32.46 -1.82
C ASP A 333 1.77 32.25 -0.65
N GLU A 334 2.26 33.35 -0.09
CA GLU A 334 3.22 33.34 1.03
C GLU A 334 2.66 32.73 2.34
N LYS A 335 1.34 32.52 2.44
CA LYS A 335 0.74 31.82 3.59
C LYS A 335 0.91 30.32 3.50
N VAL A 336 1.16 29.79 2.31
CA VAL A 336 1.41 28.37 2.08
C VAL A 336 2.85 28.06 2.51
N PRO A 337 3.09 26.96 3.26
CA PRO A 337 4.43 26.57 3.66
C PRO A 337 5.39 26.41 2.48
N THR A 338 6.65 26.80 2.68
CA THR A 338 7.68 26.79 1.64
C THR A 338 7.83 25.42 0.96
N GLY A 339 7.81 24.33 1.71
CA GLY A 339 7.86 22.97 1.14
C GLY A 339 6.67 22.62 0.24
N THR A 340 5.46 23.03 0.60
CA THR A 340 4.28 22.86 -0.26
C THR A 340 4.42 23.70 -1.54
N ARG A 341 4.92 24.94 -1.43
CA ARG A 341 5.18 25.81 -2.58
C ARG A 341 6.28 25.26 -3.48
N TYR A 342 7.30 24.61 -2.92
CA TYR A 342 8.31 23.85 -3.67
C TYR A 342 7.66 22.75 -4.54
N ASP A 343 6.72 21.99 -3.97
CA ASP A 343 6.04 20.93 -4.72
C ASP A 343 5.10 21.50 -5.80
N ALA A 344 4.44 22.63 -5.52
CA ALA A 344 3.64 23.35 -6.50
C ALA A 344 4.50 23.90 -7.67
N LEU A 345 5.72 24.37 -7.40
CA LEU A 345 6.68 24.79 -8.43
C LEU A 345 7.04 23.65 -9.38
N ARG A 346 7.19 22.43 -8.86
CA ARG A 346 7.38 21.24 -9.71
C ARG A 346 6.17 20.98 -10.59
N MET A 347 4.96 21.15 -10.06
CA MET A 347 3.73 20.96 -10.84
C MET A 347 3.65 21.95 -12.00
N ILE A 348 3.76 23.26 -11.75
CA ILE A 348 3.57 24.27 -12.80
C ILE A 348 4.60 24.16 -13.93
N ALA A 349 5.78 23.58 -13.66
CA ALA A 349 6.77 23.35 -14.69
C ALA A 349 6.30 22.39 -15.79
N LEU A 350 5.34 21.50 -15.51
CA LEU A 350 4.78 20.58 -16.49
C LEU A 350 3.75 21.23 -17.43
N ASP A 351 3.37 22.48 -17.16
CA ASP A 351 2.56 23.30 -18.06
C ASP A 351 3.42 23.83 -19.24
N THR A 352 2.79 24.54 -20.17
CA THR A 352 3.45 25.21 -21.30
C THR A 352 4.38 26.33 -20.85
N TRP A 353 5.48 26.52 -21.59
CA TRP A 353 6.46 27.57 -21.29
C TRP A 353 5.84 28.96 -21.42
N GLU A 354 4.97 29.13 -22.41
CA GLU A 354 4.23 30.36 -22.69
C GLU A 354 3.38 30.78 -21.48
N THR A 355 2.85 29.81 -20.74
CA THR A 355 1.97 30.06 -19.59
C THR A 355 2.77 30.25 -18.29
N ARG A 356 3.81 29.42 -18.04
CA ARG A 356 4.49 29.38 -16.72
C ARG A 356 5.96 29.80 -16.71
N GLY A 357 6.60 29.96 -17.86
CA GLY A 357 8.03 30.28 -17.96
C GLY A 357 8.39 31.55 -17.21
N ALA A 358 7.61 32.63 -17.36
CA ALA A 358 7.84 33.88 -16.65
C ALA A 358 7.72 33.75 -15.12
N GLN A 359 6.82 32.90 -14.63
CA GLN A 359 6.68 32.63 -13.20
C GLN A 359 7.88 31.83 -12.67
N LEU A 360 8.27 30.76 -13.36
CA LEU A 360 9.43 29.94 -13.00
C LEU A 360 10.73 30.77 -12.95
N LEU A 361 10.91 31.70 -13.90
CA LEU A 361 12.06 32.60 -13.93
C LEU A 361 12.16 33.51 -12.69
N ARG A 362 11.03 33.95 -12.11
CA ARG A 362 11.06 34.72 -10.85
C ARG A 362 11.67 33.90 -9.72
N TYR A 363 11.35 32.61 -9.65
CA TYR A 363 11.87 31.72 -8.62
C TYR A 363 13.32 31.27 -8.89
N LEU A 364 13.81 31.39 -10.12
CA LEU A 364 15.23 31.23 -10.41
C LEU A 364 16.06 32.46 -10.05
N ALA A 365 15.47 33.62 -9.79
CA ALA A 365 16.20 34.87 -9.59
C ALA A 365 17.15 34.84 -8.39
N LYS A 366 18.18 35.69 -8.44
CA LYS A 366 19.09 35.91 -7.32
C LYS A 366 18.31 36.47 -6.12
N GLY A 367 18.55 35.91 -4.93
CA GLY A 367 17.90 36.34 -3.69
C GLY A 367 16.57 35.66 -3.39
N THR A 368 16.06 34.81 -4.29
CA THR A 368 14.95 33.90 -3.97
C THR A 368 15.35 32.95 -2.84
N ASP A 369 14.40 32.60 -1.98
CA ASP A 369 14.57 31.55 -0.97
C ASP A 369 15.15 30.27 -1.59
N GLY A 370 16.09 29.64 -0.88
CA GLY A 370 16.85 28.51 -1.41
C GLY A 370 15.99 27.29 -1.73
N GLU A 371 14.96 27.02 -0.94
CA GLU A 371 14.03 25.91 -1.14
C GLU A 371 13.11 26.20 -2.32
N LEU A 372 12.54 27.41 -2.43
CA LEU A 372 11.73 27.79 -3.59
C LEU A 372 12.55 27.78 -4.88
N GLN A 373 13.80 28.24 -4.83
CA GLN A 373 14.71 28.17 -5.97
C GLN A 373 14.98 26.71 -6.36
N MET A 374 15.15 25.80 -5.39
CA MET A 374 15.27 24.36 -5.64
C MET A 374 14.03 23.79 -6.34
N GLY A 375 12.84 24.27 -5.99
CA GLY A 375 11.57 23.86 -6.59
C GLY A 375 11.49 24.22 -8.05
N ALA A 376 11.85 25.47 -8.38
CA ALA A 376 11.92 25.94 -9.76
C ALA A 376 12.98 25.18 -10.58
N VAL A 377 14.18 24.98 -10.02
CA VAL A 377 15.22 24.16 -10.69
C VAL A 377 14.71 22.74 -10.92
N SER A 378 14.13 22.10 -9.90
CA SER A 378 13.59 20.73 -10.00
C SER A 378 12.55 20.62 -11.12
N GLY A 379 11.57 21.53 -11.14
CA GLY A 379 10.53 21.54 -12.18
C GLY A 379 11.11 21.76 -13.59
N LEU A 380 12.06 22.67 -13.76
CA LEU A 380 12.72 22.89 -15.06
C LEU A 380 13.59 21.71 -15.49
N VAL A 381 14.15 20.96 -14.54
CA VAL A 381 14.85 19.70 -14.81
C VAL A 381 13.89 18.58 -15.25
N ASP A 382 12.60 18.69 -14.93
CA ASP A 382 11.57 17.69 -15.22
C ASP A 382 10.96 17.82 -16.64
N VAL A 383 11.30 18.84 -17.43
CA VAL A 383 10.68 19.08 -18.75
C VAL A 383 11.67 19.13 -19.90
N ASN A 384 11.45 18.38 -20.97
CA ASN A 384 12.33 18.41 -22.13
C ASN A 384 12.02 19.61 -23.06
N SER A 385 12.41 20.81 -22.63
CA SER A 385 12.22 22.08 -23.38
C SER A 385 13.54 22.84 -23.55
N PRO A 386 13.82 23.39 -24.75
CA PRO A 386 14.96 24.28 -24.98
C PRO A 386 14.94 25.54 -24.11
N GLU A 387 13.76 26.10 -23.86
CA GLU A 387 13.58 27.29 -23.02
C GLU A 387 13.93 27.00 -21.56
N ALA A 388 13.52 25.83 -21.06
CA ALA A 388 13.90 25.38 -19.72
C ALA A 388 15.42 25.21 -19.59
N ALA A 389 16.08 24.63 -20.60
CA ALA A 389 17.54 24.51 -20.62
C ALA A 389 18.25 25.87 -20.61
N LYS A 390 17.79 26.82 -21.44
CA LYS A 390 18.32 28.19 -21.48
C LYS A 390 18.11 28.93 -20.16
N ALA A 391 16.97 28.74 -19.51
CA ALA A 391 16.67 29.32 -18.21
C ALA A 391 17.60 28.78 -17.12
N LEU A 392 17.83 27.46 -17.08
CA LEU A 392 18.78 26.84 -16.17
C LEU A 392 20.20 27.36 -16.42
N ILE A 393 20.67 27.39 -17.67
CA ILE A 393 21.99 27.92 -18.04
C ILE A 393 22.18 29.36 -17.57
N SER A 394 21.18 30.21 -17.82
CA SER A 394 21.24 31.62 -17.42
C SER A 394 21.21 31.79 -15.89
N ALA A 395 20.50 30.92 -15.19
CA ALA A 395 20.42 30.96 -13.73
C ALA A 395 21.71 30.52 -13.04
N LEU A 396 22.53 29.68 -13.69
CA LEU A 396 23.73 29.10 -13.06
C LEU A 396 24.59 30.16 -12.37
N GLU A 397 24.81 31.33 -12.98
CA GLU A 397 25.64 32.42 -12.43
C GLU A 397 25.35 32.75 -10.95
N HIS A 398 24.09 32.69 -10.53
CA HIS A 398 23.67 33.01 -9.16
C HIS A 398 23.09 31.83 -8.38
N LEU A 399 22.92 30.66 -8.99
CA LEU A 399 22.64 29.43 -8.25
C LEU A 399 23.87 29.00 -7.43
N SER A 400 23.64 28.52 -6.22
CA SER A 400 24.71 28.04 -5.32
C SER A 400 24.39 26.69 -4.69
N GLY A 401 25.43 25.96 -4.26
CA GLY A 401 25.29 24.69 -3.56
C GLY A 401 24.45 23.67 -4.34
N GLY A 402 23.58 22.95 -3.63
CA GLY A 402 22.75 21.88 -4.20
C GLY A 402 21.86 22.33 -5.37
N ASN A 403 21.39 23.58 -5.39
CA ASN A 403 20.57 24.09 -6.50
C ASN A 403 21.38 24.21 -7.80
N ARG A 404 22.64 24.64 -7.69
CA ARG A 404 23.54 24.73 -8.84
C ARG A 404 23.90 23.34 -9.35
N ASP A 405 24.20 22.41 -8.44
CA ASP A 405 24.51 21.03 -8.80
C ASP A 405 23.33 20.34 -9.49
N LEU A 406 22.12 20.49 -8.95
CA LEU A 406 20.89 19.97 -9.54
C LEU A 406 20.64 20.52 -10.95
N ALA A 407 20.86 21.82 -11.16
CA ALA A 407 20.73 22.45 -12.46
C ALA A 407 21.75 21.90 -13.47
N LEU A 408 23.02 21.78 -13.06
CA LEU A 408 24.09 21.21 -13.90
C LEU A 408 23.81 19.75 -14.26
N ASP A 409 23.40 18.92 -13.30
CA ASP A 409 23.05 17.52 -13.54
C ASP A 409 21.85 17.39 -14.48
N GLY A 410 20.84 18.24 -14.30
CA GLY A 410 19.69 18.31 -15.19
C GLY A 410 20.01 18.73 -16.62
N LEU A 411 21.07 19.52 -16.83
CA LEU A 411 21.57 19.90 -18.15
C LEU A 411 22.34 18.77 -18.85
N LEU A 412 22.67 17.68 -18.16
CA LEU A 412 23.26 16.48 -18.76
C LEU A 412 22.22 15.51 -19.34
N ARG A 413 20.92 15.74 -19.09
CA ARG A 413 19.85 14.84 -19.54
C ARG A 413 19.57 14.97 -21.04
N GLY A 414 19.35 13.84 -21.70
CA GLY A 414 18.99 13.79 -23.12
C GLY A 414 20.15 14.18 -24.05
N ASN A 415 19.86 14.61 -25.27
CA ASN A 415 20.89 14.92 -26.26
C ASN A 415 21.10 16.42 -26.47
N GLU A 416 20.04 17.21 -26.36
CA GLU A 416 20.07 18.65 -26.69
C GLU A 416 20.64 19.50 -25.55
N ARG A 417 20.23 19.23 -24.31
CA ARG A 417 20.69 19.99 -23.14
C ARG A 417 22.22 19.95 -22.95
N PRO A 418 22.91 18.80 -23.12
CA PRO A 418 24.36 18.77 -23.05
C PRO A 418 25.04 19.61 -24.14
N LEU A 419 24.44 19.69 -25.34
CA LEU A 419 24.97 20.51 -26.43
C LEU A 419 24.82 22.01 -26.14
N GLU A 420 23.69 22.41 -25.54
CA GLU A 420 23.47 23.79 -25.08
C GLU A 420 24.43 24.16 -23.94
N LEU A 421 24.66 23.24 -22.99
CA LEU A 421 25.64 23.41 -21.92
C LEU A 421 27.06 23.60 -22.49
N LEU A 422 27.48 22.74 -23.41
CA LEU A 422 28.78 22.86 -24.08
C LEU A 422 28.89 24.14 -24.91
N ALA A 423 27.82 24.58 -25.57
CA ALA A 423 27.79 25.85 -26.28
C ALA A 423 27.96 27.05 -25.32
N ALA A 424 27.35 26.99 -24.14
CA ALA A 424 27.51 28.02 -23.11
C ALA A 424 28.94 28.05 -22.55
N VAL A 425 29.61 26.90 -22.43
CA VAL A 425 31.03 26.83 -22.06
C VAL A 425 31.92 27.42 -23.15
N GLU A 426 31.68 27.08 -24.42
CA GLU A 426 32.43 27.62 -25.55
C GLU A 426 32.29 29.14 -25.69
N GLN A 427 31.11 29.67 -25.35
CA GLN A 427 30.83 31.10 -25.31
C GLN A 427 31.40 31.81 -24.06
N GLY A 428 32.03 31.08 -23.14
CA GLY A 428 32.55 31.63 -21.88
C GLY A 428 31.46 32.05 -20.87
N LYS A 429 30.21 31.65 -21.09
CA LYS A 429 29.10 31.91 -20.14
C LYS A 429 29.17 31.01 -18.91
N ILE A 430 29.76 29.83 -19.08
CA ILE A 430 30.00 28.86 -18.00
C ILE A 430 31.47 28.51 -18.02
N ASP A 431 32.13 28.64 -16.87
CA ASP A 431 33.50 28.17 -16.71
C ASP A 431 33.54 26.63 -16.81
N ALA A 432 34.47 26.10 -17.61
CA ALA A 432 34.61 24.66 -17.81
C ALA A 432 35.00 23.93 -16.50
N GLY A 433 35.80 24.57 -15.64
CA GLY A 433 36.17 24.04 -14.33
C GLY A 433 34.98 23.89 -13.39
N ALA A 434 33.96 24.76 -13.53
CA ALA A 434 32.74 24.71 -12.74
C ALA A 434 31.85 23.48 -13.02
N LEU A 435 32.11 22.70 -14.09
CA LEU A 435 31.38 21.46 -14.36
C LEU A 435 31.78 20.34 -13.39
N GLY A 436 33.04 20.32 -12.94
CA GLY A 436 33.61 19.24 -12.15
C GLY A 436 33.85 17.94 -12.92
N GLU A 437 34.73 17.09 -12.41
CA GLU A 437 35.24 15.92 -13.13
C GLU A 437 34.15 14.91 -13.52
N GLY A 438 33.18 14.66 -12.63
CA GLY A 438 32.10 13.70 -12.88
C GLY A 438 31.24 14.08 -14.09
N ARG A 439 30.90 15.36 -14.23
CA ARG A 439 30.08 15.86 -15.34
C ARG A 439 30.88 15.93 -16.63
N VAL A 440 32.14 16.34 -16.57
CA VAL A 440 33.06 16.29 -17.73
C VAL A 440 33.16 14.87 -18.26
N ARG A 441 33.33 13.87 -17.38
CA ARG A 441 33.35 12.47 -17.77
C ARG A 441 32.03 12.05 -18.44
N ALA A 442 30.90 12.37 -17.83
CA ALA A 442 29.58 12.06 -18.38
C ALA A 442 29.37 12.66 -19.78
N LEU A 443 29.87 13.88 -20.03
CA LEU A 443 29.82 14.53 -21.35
C LEU A 443 30.74 13.84 -22.38
N ARG A 444 31.96 13.47 -21.99
CA ARG A 444 32.92 12.77 -22.88
C ARG A 444 32.51 11.33 -23.21
N GLU A 445 31.78 10.68 -22.30
CA GLU A 445 31.29 9.30 -22.43
C GLU A 445 29.81 9.22 -22.87
N HIS A 446 29.19 10.36 -23.16
CA HIS A 446 27.76 10.47 -23.47
C HIS A 446 27.32 9.56 -24.62
N ALA A 447 26.07 9.06 -24.61
CA ALA A 447 25.60 8.14 -25.68
C ALA A 447 25.58 8.78 -27.09
N SER A 448 25.26 10.08 -27.17
CA SER A 448 25.29 10.84 -28.43
C SER A 448 26.72 11.14 -28.90
N PRO A 449 27.13 10.72 -30.13
CA PRO A 449 28.43 11.07 -30.69
C PRO A 449 28.65 12.58 -30.82
N ALA A 450 27.61 13.37 -31.09
CA ALA A 450 27.71 14.82 -31.20
C ALA A 450 28.14 15.46 -29.87
N VAL A 451 27.56 15.00 -28.76
CA VAL A 451 27.92 15.47 -27.41
C VAL A 451 29.36 15.07 -27.10
N ARG A 452 29.74 13.80 -27.29
CA ARG A 452 31.11 13.33 -27.01
C ARG A 452 32.16 14.09 -27.80
N ASN A 453 31.96 14.26 -29.10
CA ASN A 453 32.92 14.92 -29.97
C ASN A 453 33.12 16.38 -29.56
N ARG A 454 32.03 17.09 -29.25
CA ARG A 454 32.11 18.48 -28.79
C ARG A 454 32.75 18.59 -27.41
N ALA A 455 32.41 17.69 -26.48
CA ALA A 455 33.02 17.64 -25.16
C ALA A 455 34.53 17.39 -25.22
N ASN A 456 34.99 16.43 -26.04
CA ASN A 456 36.41 16.12 -26.20
C ASN A 456 37.21 17.26 -26.86
N ALA A 457 36.58 18.05 -27.73
CA ALA A 457 37.22 19.19 -28.35
C ALA A 457 37.37 20.38 -27.38
N LEU A 458 36.32 20.63 -26.58
CA LEU A 458 36.18 21.84 -25.77
C LEU A 458 36.73 21.71 -24.34
N LEU A 459 36.45 20.59 -23.68
CA LEU A 459 36.85 20.35 -22.30
C LEU A 459 38.15 19.57 -22.37
N LYS A 460 39.32 20.19 -22.16
CA LYS A 460 40.63 19.53 -22.18
C LYS A 460 41.13 19.22 -20.78
#